data_AF-A0A1B2EYT8-F1
#
_entry.id   AF-A0A1B2EYT8-F1
#
_cell.length_a   1.000
_cell.length_b   1.000
_cell.length_c   1.000
_cell.angle_alpha   90.00
_cell.angle_beta   90.00
_cell.angle_gamma   90.00
#
_symmetry.space_group_name_H-M   'P 1'
#
loop_
_entity.id
_entity.type
_entity.pdbx_description
1 polymer ?
#
loop_
_entity_poly.entity_id
_entity_poly.type
_entity_poly.pdbx_seq_one_letter_code
_entity_poly.pdbx_strand_id
1 'polypeptide(L)' 'MADEASRKRTQRLRQTRRERGDRETNIWLPRELGDAIDEAVVSGRYPSRQVAITRALEAAFFRKEPNTVT' A
#
# COMPACT_ATOMS: atom_id res chain seq x y z
N MET A 1 1.65 11.51 27.47
CA MET A 1 2.72 12.27 26.78
C MET A 1 3.25 11.58 25.51
N ALA A 2 3.25 10.24 25.37
CA ALA A 2 3.70 9.55 24.13
C ALA A 2 2.69 9.57 22.97
N ASP A 3 1.40 9.78 23.27
CA ASP A 3 0.30 9.73 22.31
C ASP A 3 0.29 10.92 21.32
N GLU A 4 0.55 12.14 21.80
CA GLU A 4 0.57 13.34 20.94
C GLU A 4 1.73 13.36 19.95
N ALA A 5 2.91 12.87 20.35
CA ALA A 5 4.07 12.78 19.48
C ALA A 5 3.89 11.75 18.36
N SER A 6 3.14 10.68 18.63
CA SER A 6 2.77 9.66 17.65
C SER A 6 1.69 10.17 16.70
N ARG A 7 0.67 10.87 17.23
CA ARG A 7 -0.37 11.52 16.41
C ARG A 7 0.19 12.57 15.45
N LYS A 8 1.11 13.43 15.92
CA LYS A 8 1.77 14.45 15.07
C LYS A 8 2.62 13.84 13.97
N ARG A 9 3.30 12.71 14.22
CA ARG A 9 4.09 11.99 13.20
C ARG A 9 3.19 11.39 12.11
N THR A 10 2.09 10.75 12.50
CA THR A 10 1.11 10.20 11.55
C THR A 10 0.44 11.30 10.73
N GLN A 11 0.16 12.45 11.33
CA GLN A 11 -0.43 13.60 10.64
C GLN A 11 0.52 14.19 9.59
N ARG A 12 1.82 14.34 9.91
CA ARG A 12 2.84 14.76 8.95
C ARG A 12 2.99 13.78 7.80
N LEU A 13 3.01 12.47 8.08
CA LEU A 13 3.11 11.43 7.05
C LEU A 13 1.92 11.46 6.07
N ARG A 14 0.72 11.73 6.58
CA ARG A 14 -0.50 11.89 5.77
C ARG A 14 -0.45 13.15 4.91
N GLN A 15 0.09 14.24 5.45
CA GLN A 15 0.22 15.51 4.72
C GLN A 15 1.25 15.40 3.57
N THR A 16 2.42 14.82 3.83
CA THR A 16 3.45 14.60 2.80
C THR A 16 3.00 13.67 1.67
N ARG A 17 2.10 12.71 1.97
CA ARG A 17 1.52 11.83 0.94
C ARG A 17 0.51 12.54 0.06
N ARG A 18 -0.33 13.40 0.63
CA ARG A 18 -1.25 14.26 -0.15
C ARG A 18 -0.50 15.21 -1.07
N GLU A 19 0.61 15.78 -0.59
CA GLU A 19 1.47 16.67 -1.38
C GLU A 19 2.15 15.97 -2.56
N ARG A 20 2.35 14.63 -2.48
CA ARG A 20 2.88 13.81 -3.58
C ARG A 20 1.81 13.39 -4.60
N GLY A 21 0.55 13.73 -4.38
CA GLY A 21 -0.57 13.33 -5.24
C GLY A 21 -1.13 11.92 -4.95
N ASP A 22 -0.66 11.25 -3.89
CA ASP A 22 -1.17 9.94 -3.48
C ASP A 22 -2.61 10.07 -2.99
N ARG A 23 -3.52 9.22 -3.51
CA ARG A 23 -4.92 9.15 -3.07
C ARG A 23 -5.13 7.92 -2.19
N GLU A 24 -5.68 8.14 -1.00
CA GLU A 24 -6.11 7.05 -0.13
C GLU A 24 -7.32 6.35 -0.76
N THR A 25 -7.19 5.03 -0.96
CA THR A 25 -8.22 4.20 -1.59
C THR A 25 -8.59 3.09 -0.62
N ASN A 26 -9.84 3.10 -0.17
CA ASN A 26 -10.40 2.04 0.67
C ASN A 26 -11.13 1.04 -0.21
N ILE A 27 -10.69 -0.22 -0.18
CA ILE A 27 -11.28 -1.31 -0.98
C ILE A 27 -11.55 -2.53 -0.11
N TRP A 28 -12.61 -3.25 -0.44
CA TRP A 28 -12.89 -4.56 0.12
C TRP A 28 -12.07 -5.61 -0.62
N LEU A 29 -11.39 -6.47 0.13
CA LEU A 29 -10.59 -7.56 -0.42
C LEU A 29 -11.18 -8.91 0.01
N PRO A 30 -11.12 -9.95 -0.84
CA PRO A 30 -11.36 -11.32 -0.41
C PRO A 30 -10.45 -11.68 0.76
N ARG A 31 -10.96 -12.47 1.73
CA ARG A 31 -10.22 -12.84 2.94
C ARG A 31 -8.87 -13.48 2.62
N GLU A 32 -8.86 -14.43 1.70
CA GLU A 32 -7.64 -15.15 1.27
C GLU A 32 -6.57 -14.23 0.71
N LEU A 33 -6.97 -13.18 -0.02
CA LEU A 33 -6.04 -12.17 -0.53
C LEU A 33 -5.49 -11.30 0.60
N GLY A 34 -6.33 -10.96 1.58
CA GLY A 34 -5.89 -10.29 2.81
C GLY A 34 -4.86 -11.11 3.56
N ASP A 35 -5.14 -12.40 3.76
CA ASP A 35 -4.27 -13.34 4.46
C ASP A 35 -2.91 -13.49 3.73
N ALA A 36 -2.92 -13.62 2.40
CA ALA A 36 -1.69 -13.68 1.60
C ALA A 36 -0.85 -12.40 1.66
N ILE A 37 -1.48 -11.22 1.71
CA ILE A 37 -0.79 -9.95 1.92
C ILE A 37 -0.14 -9.92 3.32
N ASP A 38 -0.86 -10.37 4.35
CA ASP A 38 -0.35 -10.40 5.71
C ASP A 38 0.82 -11.37 5.86
N GLU A 39 0.74 -12.56 5.26
CA GLU A 39 1.84 -13.52 5.23
C GLU A 39 3.09 -12.93 4.54
N ALA A 40 2.90 -12.21 3.44
CA ALA A 40 4.02 -11.54 2.75
C ALA A 40 4.68 -10.44 3.60
N VAL A 41 3.95 -9.84 4.53
CA VAL A 41 4.51 -8.87 5.48
C VAL A 41 5.21 -9.58 6.64
N VAL A 42 4.57 -10.60 7.23
CA VAL A 42 5.12 -11.38 8.35
C VAL A 42 6.40 -12.11 7.96
N SER A 43 6.46 -12.64 6.75
CA SER A 43 7.67 -13.28 6.19
C SER A 43 8.80 -12.30 5.87
N GLY A 44 8.58 -10.99 6.03
CA GLY A 44 9.57 -9.94 5.75
C GLY A 44 9.75 -9.63 4.26
N ARG A 45 8.96 -10.23 3.36
CA ARG A 45 9.00 -9.94 1.92
C ARG A 45 8.64 -8.50 1.62
N TYR A 46 7.73 -7.92 2.41
CA TYR A 46 7.39 -6.50 2.36
C TYR A 46 7.37 -5.87 3.75
N PRO A 47 7.80 -4.60 3.87
CA PRO A 47 7.86 -3.91 5.16
C PRO A 47 6.49 -3.47 5.70
N SER A 48 5.44 -3.50 4.87
CA SER A 48 4.05 -3.21 5.29
C SER A 48 3.05 -3.65 4.23
N ARG A 49 1.78 -3.81 4.62
CA ARG A 49 0.69 -4.11 3.68
C ARG A 49 0.59 -3.08 2.56
N GLN A 50 0.77 -1.80 2.89
CA GLN A 50 0.72 -0.73 1.90
C GLN A 50 1.80 -0.93 0.83
N VAL A 51 3.05 -1.22 1.23
CA VAL A 51 4.13 -1.45 0.27
C VAL A 51 3.86 -2.69 -0.58
N ALA A 52 3.36 -3.77 0.02
CA ALA A 52 2.98 -4.98 -0.71
C ALA A 52 1.91 -4.68 -1.79
N ILE A 53 0.84 -3.97 -1.41
CA ILE A 53 -0.27 -3.63 -2.31
C ILE A 53 0.22 -2.68 -3.42
N THR A 54 0.96 -1.62 -3.07
CA THR A 54 1.47 -0.67 -4.07
C THR A 54 2.37 -1.37 -5.08
N ARG A 55 3.29 -2.25 -4.63
CA ARG A 55 4.16 -3.01 -5.54
C ARG A 55 3.39 -3.96 -6.46
N ALA A 56 2.36 -4.62 -5.95
CA ALA A 56 1.51 -5.48 -6.77
C ALA A 56 0.75 -4.67 -7.84
N LEU A 57 0.19 -3.50 -7.47
CA LEU A 57 -0.50 -2.62 -8.40
C LEU A 57 0.46 -2.01 -9.44
N GLU A 58 1.65 -1.56 -9.04
CA GLU A 58 2.69 -1.11 -9.97
C GLU A 58 3.05 -2.20 -10.97
N ALA A 59 3.25 -3.44 -10.50
CA ALA A 59 3.59 -4.55 -11.38
C ALA A 59 2.48 -4.87 -12.38
N ALA A 60 1.21 -4.78 -11.98
CA ALA A 60 0.06 -5.08 -12.83
C ALA A 60 -0.28 -3.95 -13.80
N PHE A 61 -0.18 -2.68 -13.37
CA PHE A 61 -0.70 -1.54 -14.14
C PHE A 61 0.40 -0.67 -14.77
N PHE A 62 1.63 -0.66 -14.24
CA PHE A 62 2.72 0.18 -14.77
C PHE A 62 3.72 -0.60 -15.62
N ARG A 63 3.71 -1.94 -15.57
CA ARG A 63 4.35 -2.72 -16.63
C ARG A 63 3.54 -2.54 -17.91
N LYS A 64 4.09 -1.76 -18.85
CA LYS A 64 3.64 -1.71 -20.24
C LYS A 64 3.93 -3.06 -20.90
N GLU A 65 3.14 -4.08 -20.60
CA GLU A 65 2.97 -5.14 -21.59
C GLU A 65 2.16 -4.53 -22.75
N PRO A 66 2.63 -4.63 -24.01
CA PRO A 66 1.83 -4.20 -25.14
C PRO A 66 0.53 -5.01 -25.11
N ASN A 67 -0.60 -4.31 -25.16
CA ASN A 67 -1.92 -4.88 -25.39
C ASN A 67 -1.85 -5.93 -26.51
N THR A 68 -1.76 -7.21 -26.17
CA THR A 68 -2.28 -8.27 -27.04
C THR A 68 -3.65 -8.62 -26.52
N VAL A 69 -4.60 -7.74 -26.84
CA VAL A 69 -5.99 -8.14 -26.98
C VAL A 69 -6.04 -8.88 -28.32
N THR A 70 -6.07 -10.22 -28.26
CA THR A 70 -6.50 -11.06 -29.37
C THR A 70 -7.56 -12.01 -28.84
#